data_AF-A0A3M0Z106-F1
#
_entry.id   AF-A0A3M0Z106-F1
#
_cell.length_a   1.000
_cell.length_b   1.000
_cell.length_c   1.000
_cell.angle_alpha   90.00
_cell.angle_beta   90.00
_cell.angle_gamma   90.00
#
_symmetry.space_group_name_H-M   'P 1'
#
loop_
_entity.id
_entity.type
_entity.pdbx_description
1 polymer ?
#
loop_
_entity_poly.entity_id
_entity_poly.type
_entity_poly.pdbx_seq_one_letter_code
_entity_poly.pdbx_strand_id
1 'polypeptide(L)'
;RNNTRFLDNFIHSLKNRGLLSPSNQTNLQKGILHSPSEQVLIDSAHGVLRIQTPIAWVGAASRNTRISDEHVSVKFHDSWATLALLARDWKPLRQSKHILISFLTDLVCTGMETIGDKHNIVLKWGKLPYLIRRNRATLTLSGMARGSWKLYALDTTGKRIREIPVSATPDGALAISLNNVIGDRGVLYFELIRE
;
A
#
# COMPACT_ATOMS: atom_id res chain seq x y z
N ARG A 1 22.37 -22.91 -15.38
CA ARG A 1 20.99 -23.34 -15.03
C ARG A 1 20.94 -24.35 -13.84
N ASN A 2 21.96 -24.45 -12.97
CA ASN A 2 22.03 -25.49 -11.90
C ASN A 2 21.95 -24.99 -10.44
N ASN A 3 21.61 -23.73 -10.16
CA ASN A 3 21.71 -23.17 -8.80
C ASN A 3 20.39 -23.10 -8.01
N THR A 4 19.26 -23.47 -8.62
CA THR A 4 17.93 -23.29 -8.01
C THR A 4 17.60 -24.32 -6.92
N ARG A 5 18.09 -25.56 -7.05
CA ARG A 5 17.90 -26.62 -6.05
C ARG A 5 18.66 -26.34 -4.74
N PHE A 6 19.83 -25.69 -4.84
CA PHE A 6 20.60 -25.27 -3.66
C PHE A 6 19.84 -24.20 -2.85
N LEU A 7 19.25 -23.22 -3.54
CA LEU A 7 18.50 -22.13 -2.90
C LEU A 7 17.28 -22.64 -2.13
N ASP A 8 16.51 -23.58 -2.70
CA ASP A 8 15.37 -24.17 -2.00
C ASP A 8 15.80 -24.98 -0.77
N ASN A 9 16.87 -25.77 -0.90
CA ASN A 9 17.43 -26.53 0.21
C ASN A 9 17.95 -25.61 1.32
N PHE A 10 18.53 -24.47 0.96
CA PHE A 10 18.97 -23.45 1.91
C PHE A 10 17.79 -22.89 2.71
N ILE A 11 16.71 -22.48 2.04
CA ILE A 11 15.50 -21.99 2.74
C ILE A 11 14.87 -23.08 3.63
N HIS A 12 14.81 -24.33 3.17
CA HIS A 12 14.33 -25.45 3.99
C HIS A 12 15.21 -25.65 5.24
N SER A 13 16.54 -25.58 5.08
CA SER A 13 17.48 -25.67 6.21
C SER A 13 17.26 -24.56 7.24
N LEU A 14 17.03 -23.32 6.79
CA LEU A 14 16.72 -22.20 7.69
C LEU A 14 15.42 -22.44 8.47
N LYS A 15 14.38 -22.98 7.83
CA LYS A 15 13.12 -23.33 8.49
C LYS A 15 13.30 -24.46 9.49
N ASN A 16 13.99 -25.54 9.12
CA ASN A 16 14.24 -26.69 9.99
C ASN A 16 15.08 -26.33 11.22
N ARG A 17 15.96 -25.33 11.10
CA ARG A 17 16.77 -24.81 12.22
C ARG A 17 16.04 -23.74 13.05
N GLY A 18 14.79 -23.41 12.73
CA GLY A 18 14.01 -22.39 13.42
C GLY A 18 14.48 -20.95 13.17
N LEU A 19 15.35 -20.73 12.18
CA LEU A 19 15.81 -19.38 11.80
C LEU A 19 14.78 -18.63 10.95
N LEU A 20 13.89 -19.38 10.29
CA LEU A 20 12.69 -18.87 9.64
C LEU A 20 11.47 -19.64 10.15
N SER A 21 10.36 -18.94 10.33
CA SER A 21 9.08 -19.58 10.63
C SER A 21 8.67 -20.55 9.50
N PRO A 22 7.98 -21.66 9.80
CA PRO A 22 7.36 -22.51 8.78
C PRO A 22 6.42 -21.73 7.83
N SER A 23 5.70 -20.73 8.35
CA SER A 23 4.80 -19.85 7.60
C SER A 23 5.52 -18.84 6.69
N ASN A 24 6.85 -18.72 6.80
CA ASN A 24 7.59 -17.76 6.01
C ASN A 24 7.47 -18.10 4.51
N GLN A 25 7.00 -17.15 3.72
CA GLN A 25 6.64 -17.37 2.31
C GLN A 25 7.82 -17.30 1.33
N THR A 26 9.07 -17.17 1.81
CA THR A 26 10.25 -17.06 0.94
C THR A 26 10.32 -18.22 -0.05
N ASN A 27 10.34 -17.88 -1.34
CA ASN A 27 10.52 -18.79 -2.46
C ASN A 27 11.39 -18.09 -3.51
N LEU A 28 12.69 -18.37 -3.46
CA LEU A 28 13.68 -17.70 -4.32
C LEU A 28 13.49 -18.01 -5.80
N GLN A 29 12.94 -19.17 -6.15
CA GLN A 29 12.64 -19.52 -7.55
C GLN A 29 11.49 -18.70 -8.13
N LYS A 30 10.50 -18.37 -7.31
CA LYS A 30 9.37 -17.51 -7.69
C LYS A 30 9.66 -16.02 -7.51
N GLY A 31 10.87 -15.64 -7.09
CA GLY A 31 11.22 -14.26 -6.80
C GLY A 31 10.54 -13.69 -5.54
N ILE A 32 10.07 -14.57 -4.64
CA ILE A 32 9.39 -14.17 -3.40
C ILE A 32 10.40 -14.17 -2.26
N LEU A 33 10.56 -13.02 -1.62
CA LEU A 33 11.35 -12.83 -0.40
C LEU A 33 10.41 -12.41 0.72
N HIS A 34 10.47 -13.08 1.85
CA HIS A 34 9.71 -12.72 3.04
C HIS A 34 10.68 -12.58 4.22
N SER A 35 10.69 -11.41 4.86
CA SER A 35 11.60 -11.14 5.98
C SER A 35 11.44 -12.19 7.08
N PRO A 36 12.47 -12.47 7.89
CA PRO A 36 12.36 -13.39 9.02
C PRO A 36 11.25 -13.02 10.01
N SER A 37 10.99 -11.72 10.18
CA SER A 37 9.89 -11.18 10.99
C SER A 37 8.50 -11.37 10.36
N GLU A 38 8.42 -11.79 9.09
CA GLU A 38 7.19 -11.94 8.31
C GLU A 38 6.42 -10.64 8.08
N GLN A 39 7.11 -9.50 8.24
CA GLN A 39 6.52 -8.18 8.10
C GLN A 39 6.80 -7.52 6.76
N VAL A 40 7.76 -8.01 5.96
CA VAL A 40 8.10 -7.46 4.65
C VAL A 40 8.13 -8.57 3.63
N LEU A 41 7.30 -8.46 2.60
CA LEU A 41 7.25 -9.36 1.46
C LEU A 41 7.56 -8.60 0.18
N ILE A 42 8.46 -9.13 -0.63
CA ILE A 42 8.72 -8.70 -2.00
C ILE A 42 8.39 -9.88 -2.91
N ASP A 43 7.52 -9.66 -3.88
CA ASP A 43 7.29 -10.56 -5.01
C ASP A 43 7.78 -9.82 -6.26
N SER A 44 9.02 -10.11 -6.65
CA SER A 44 9.68 -9.42 -7.76
C SER A 44 9.12 -9.83 -9.12
N ALA A 45 8.53 -11.03 -9.23
CA ALA A 45 7.92 -11.52 -10.46
C ALA A 45 6.66 -10.72 -10.81
N HIS A 46 5.88 -10.33 -9.80
CA HIS A 46 4.66 -9.54 -9.97
C HIS A 46 4.83 -8.05 -9.64
N GLY A 47 6.03 -7.63 -9.23
CA GLY A 47 6.33 -6.24 -8.88
C GLY A 47 5.56 -5.75 -7.65
N VAL A 48 5.42 -6.61 -6.63
CA VAL A 48 4.67 -6.31 -5.40
C VAL A 48 5.63 -6.14 -4.23
N LEU A 49 5.44 -5.05 -3.48
CA LEU A 49 5.97 -4.88 -2.13
C LEU A 49 4.80 -4.85 -1.15
N ARG A 50 4.87 -5.64 -0.08
CA ARG A 50 3.92 -5.58 1.04
C ARG A 50 4.68 -5.46 2.35
N ILE A 51 4.30 -4.50 3.18
CA ILE A 51 4.78 -4.35 4.55
C ILE A 51 3.58 -4.49 5.47
N GLN A 52 3.62 -5.38 6.44
CA GLN A 52 2.56 -5.60 7.40
C GLN A 52 3.16 -5.68 8.81
N THR A 53 2.81 -4.71 9.62
CA THR A 53 3.17 -4.64 11.04
C THR A 53 1.89 -4.52 11.87
N PRO A 54 1.96 -4.59 13.21
CA PRO A 54 0.77 -4.39 14.02
C PRO A 54 0.06 -3.05 13.73
N ILE A 55 0.82 -1.96 13.56
CA ILE A 55 0.29 -0.58 13.47
C ILE A 55 0.25 -0.02 12.05
N ALA A 56 0.80 -0.74 11.06
CA ALA A 56 0.93 -0.23 9.70
C ALA A 56 0.82 -1.34 8.66
N TRP A 57 0.23 -1.00 7.52
CA TRP A 57 0.17 -1.83 6.33
C TRP A 57 0.57 -0.99 5.14
N VAL A 58 1.43 -1.49 4.26
CA VAL A 58 1.84 -0.82 3.03
C VAL A 58 1.79 -1.81 1.89
N GLY A 59 1.21 -1.42 0.77
CA GLY A 59 1.20 -2.19 -0.46
C GLY A 59 1.61 -1.30 -1.62
N ALA A 60 2.59 -1.74 -2.42
CA ALA A 60 2.97 -1.09 -3.65
C ALA A 60 2.96 -2.09 -4.80
N ALA A 61 2.31 -1.72 -5.90
CA ALA A 61 2.22 -2.54 -7.10
C ALA A 61 1.81 -1.73 -8.33
N SER A 62 1.90 -2.38 -9.49
CA SER A 62 1.43 -1.85 -10.75
C SER A 62 -0.11 -1.83 -10.86
N ARG A 63 -0.62 -1.18 -11.91
CA ARG A 63 -2.06 -1.17 -12.22
C ARG A 63 -2.61 -2.59 -12.39
N ASN A 64 -3.88 -2.77 -12.06
CA ASN A 64 -4.60 -4.06 -12.11
C ASN A 64 -4.02 -5.17 -11.21
N THR A 65 -3.00 -4.88 -10.40
CA THR A 65 -2.50 -5.83 -9.40
C THR A 65 -3.35 -5.72 -8.13
N ARG A 66 -3.76 -6.87 -7.60
CA ARG A 66 -4.40 -6.99 -6.28
C ARG A 66 -3.39 -7.51 -5.28
N ILE A 67 -3.22 -6.78 -4.19
CA ILE A 67 -2.47 -7.21 -3.01
C ILE A 67 -3.50 -7.58 -1.96
N SER A 68 -3.45 -8.80 -1.43
CA SER A 68 -4.38 -9.23 -0.40
C SER A 68 -3.69 -10.08 0.65
N ASP A 69 -4.07 -9.86 1.89
CA ASP A 69 -3.84 -10.76 3.01
C ASP A 69 -5.17 -10.99 3.76
N GLU A 70 -5.09 -11.49 4.99
CA GLU A 70 -6.25 -11.81 5.82
C GLU A 70 -7.11 -10.58 6.18
N HIS A 71 -6.51 -9.38 6.24
CA HIS A 71 -7.18 -8.19 6.79
C HIS A 71 -7.25 -7.03 5.81
N VAL A 72 -6.32 -6.94 4.87
CA VAL A 72 -6.27 -5.85 3.91
C VAL A 72 -6.26 -6.41 2.49
N SER A 73 -7.12 -5.84 1.65
CA SER A 73 -7.12 -6.08 0.22
C SER A 73 -7.09 -4.75 -0.52
N VAL A 74 -6.12 -4.57 -1.41
CA VAL A 74 -6.01 -3.38 -2.26
C VAL A 74 -5.89 -3.80 -3.72
N LYS A 75 -6.69 -3.20 -4.59
CA LYS A 75 -6.52 -3.27 -6.03
C LYS A 75 -6.29 -1.87 -6.60
N PHE A 76 -5.15 -1.64 -7.25
CA PHE A 76 -4.89 -0.43 -8.01
C PHE A 76 -5.45 -0.55 -9.43
N HIS A 77 -5.98 0.53 -10.01
CA HIS A 77 -6.68 0.46 -11.30
C HIS A 77 -5.93 1.11 -12.45
N ASP A 78 -5.33 2.29 -12.26
CA ASP A 78 -4.91 3.13 -13.39
C ASP A 78 -3.38 3.27 -13.55
N SER A 79 -2.61 3.20 -12.46
CA SER A 79 -1.14 3.34 -12.49
C SER A 79 -0.44 2.52 -11.40
N TRP A 80 0.89 2.55 -11.42
CA TRP A 80 1.67 2.17 -10.24
C TRP A 80 1.30 3.07 -9.07
N ALA A 81 1.23 2.50 -7.87
CA ALA A 81 0.96 3.24 -6.65
C ALA A 81 1.48 2.52 -5.42
N THR A 82 1.59 3.29 -4.35
CA THR A 82 1.78 2.82 -2.98
C THR A 82 0.61 3.28 -2.14
N LEU A 83 -0.01 2.35 -1.42
CA LEU A 83 -1.02 2.63 -0.41
C LEU A 83 -0.48 2.24 0.96
N ALA A 84 -0.48 3.17 1.90
CA ALA A 84 -0.09 2.93 3.29
C ALA A 84 -1.25 3.23 4.23
N LEU A 85 -1.54 2.32 5.15
CA LEU A 85 -2.45 2.48 6.29
C LEU A 85 -1.58 2.61 7.54
N LEU A 86 -1.72 3.71 8.27
CA LEU A 86 -0.87 4.05 9.41
C LEU A 86 -1.75 4.39 10.60
N ALA A 87 -1.78 3.52 11.63
CA ALA A 87 -2.47 3.82 12.88
C ALA A 87 -1.81 5.03 13.56
N ARG A 88 -2.64 6.00 13.97
CA ARG A 88 -2.20 7.25 14.62
C ARG A 88 -2.25 7.19 16.14
N ASP A 89 -2.94 6.19 16.67
CA ASP A 89 -3.09 5.93 18.11
C ASP A 89 -2.18 4.79 18.61
N TRP A 90 -1.24 4.33 17.77
CA TRP A 90 -0.30 3.23 18.06
C TRP A 90 -0.95 1.90 18.44
N LYS A 91 -2.26 1.74 18.19
CA LYS A 91 -2.96 0.47 18.37
C LYS A 91 -2.80 -0.39 17.13
N PRO A 92 -2.97 -1.72 17.25
CA PRO A 92 -3.07 -2.58 16.09
C PRO A 92 -4.11 -2.04 15.10
N LEU A 93 -3.84 -2.05 13.80
CA LEU A 93 -4.67 -1.40 12.77
C LEU A 93 -6.17 -1.72 12.93
N ARG A 94 -6.52 -2.97 13.20
CA ARG A 94 -7.91 -3.42 13.40
C ARG A 94 -8.63 -2.78 14.58
N GLN A 95 -7.87 -2.36 15.60
CA GLN A 95 -8.38 -1.77 16.84
C GLN A 95 -8.25 -0.24 16.84
N SER A 96 -7.40 0.30 15.97
CA SER A 96 -7.16 1.73 15.84
C SER A 96 -8.45 2.47 15.54
N LYS A 97 -8.64 3.63 16.16
CA LYS A 97 -9.77 4.53 15.86
C LYS A 97 -9.40 5.61 14.86
N HIS A 98 -8.12 5.73 14.52
CA HIS A 98 -7.61 6.82 13.68
C HIS A 98 -6.47 6.30 12.82
N ILE A 99 -6.74 6.16 11.52
CA ILE A 99 -5.80 5.64 10.53
C ILE A 99 -5.56 6.71 9.47
N LEU A 100 -4.31 7.08 9.27
CA LEU A 100 -3.89 7.87 8.11
C LEU A 100 -3.67 6.93 6.94
N ILE A 101 -4.32 7.22 5.82
CA ILE A 101 -4.16 6.50 4.56
C ILE A 101 -3.37 7.40 3.61
N SER A 102 -2.20 6.95 3.18
CA SER A 102 -1.44 7.61 2.10
C SER A 102 -1.70 6.86 0.81
N PHE A 103 -2.13 7.54 -0.25
CA PHE A 103 -2.29 6.99 -1.60
C PHE A 103 -1.38 7.74 -2.57
N LEU A 104 -0.18 7.18 -2.74
CA LEU A 104 0.91 7.83 -3.43
C LEU A 104 1.10 7.21 -4.81
N THR A 105 1.13 8.07 -5.82
CA THR A 105 1.48 7.74 -7.21
C THR A 105 2.66 8.62 -7.62
N ASP A 106 3.08 8.55 -8.88
CA ASP A 106 4.05 9.51 -9.40
C ASP A 106 3.58 10.94 -9.15
N LEU A 107 4.49 11.75 -8.62
CA LEU A 107 4.29 13.15 -8.26
C LEU A 107 5.42 13.94 -8.92
N VAL A 108 5.06 14.95 -9.70
CA VAL A 108 6.03 15.81 -10.39
C VAL A 108 5.66 17.27 -10.18
N CYS A 109 6.63 18.18 -10.28
CA CYS A 109 6.33 19.61 -10.27
C CYS A 109 5.79 20.07 -11.63
N THR A 110 4.98 21.14 -11.63
CA THR A 110 4.54 21.78 -12.88
C THR A 110 5.74 22.34 -13.64
N GLY A 111 5.86 21.98 -14.92
CA GLY A 111 6.99 22.38 -15.77
C GLY A 111 8.32 21.72 -15.43
N MET A 112 8.29 20.57 -14.74
CA MET A 112 9.46 19.72 -14.54
C MET A 112 9.88 19.12 -15.89
N GLU A 113 11.19 19.16 -16.18
CA GLU A 113 11.76 18.60 -17.41
C GLU A 113 12.72 17.49 -17.03
N THR A 114 12.52 16.32 -17.62
CA THR A 114 13.31 15.11 -17.33
C THR A 114 13.65 14.37 -18.60
N ILE A 115 14.79 13.68 -18.61
CA ILE A 115 15.20 12.78 -19.70
C ILE A 115 15.44 11.36 -19.19
N GLY A 116 15.60 10.44 -20.14
CA GLY A 116 15.68 9.00 -19.90
C GLY A 116 14.30 8.34 -19.86
N ASP A 117 14.24 7.05 -20.22
CA ASP A 117 12.99 6.29 -20.37
C ASP A 117 12.16 6.18 -19.07
N LYS A 118 12.80 6.44 -17.93
CA LYS A 118 12.17 6.43 -16.60
C LYS A 118 12.16 7.81 -15.93
N HIS A 119 12.39 8.88 -16.68
CA HIS A 119 12.46 10.26 -16.17
C HIS A 119 13.47 10.42 -15.02
N ASN A 120 14.57 9.66 -15.06
CA ASN A 120 15.51 9.52 -13.95
C ASN A 120 16.59 10.61 -13.90
N ILE A 121 16.64 11.50 -14.90
CA ILE A 121 17.55 12.64 -14.95
C ILE A 121 16.70 13.91 -15.01
N VAL A 122 16.81 14.75 -13.99
CA VAL A 122 16.09 16.03 -13.90
C VAL A 122 16.93 17.13 -14.54
N LEU A 123 16.40 17.74 -15.61
CA LEU A 123 17.00 18.93 -16.25
C LEU A 123 16.49 20.21 -15.58
N LYS A 124 15.22 20.22 -15.16
CA LYS A 124 14.58 21.35 -14.50
C LYS A 124 13.56 20.87 -13.49
N TRP A 125 13.65 21.40 -12.28
CA TRP A 125 12.80 20.99 -11.16
C TRP A 125 11.34 21.46 -11.25
N GLY A 126 11.02 22.43 -12.10
CA GLY A 126 9.67 23.00 -12.19
C GLY A 126 9.29 23.83 -10.95
N LYS A 127 7.99 23.99 -10.71
CA LYS A 127 7.43 24.74 -9.57
C LYS A 127 6.11 24.13 -9.09
N LEU A 128 5.65 24.57 -7.92
CA LEU A 128 4.29 24.30 -7.45
C LEU A 128 3.24 24.93 -8.39
N PRO A 129 2.04 24.34 -8.52
CA PRO A 129 1.56 23.15 -7.80
C PRO A 129 2.17 21.83 -8.32
N TYR A 130 2.11 20.79 -7.49
CA TYR A 130 2.46 19.43 -7.93
C TYR A 130 1.38 18.86 -8.85
N LEU A 131 1.81 18.05 -9.81
CA LEU A 131 0.98 17.19 -10.64
C LEU A 131 1.09 15.76 -10.12
N ILE A 132 -0.05 15.17 -9.81
CA ILE A 132 -0.16 13.78 -9.38
C ILE A 132 -0.68 12.91 -10.52
N ARG A 133 -0.05 11.75 -10.75
CA ARG A 133 -0.56 10.76 -11.69
C ARG A 133 -1.90 10.22 -11.18
N ARG A 134 -2.97 10.44 -11.95
CA ARG A 134 -4.31 9.99 -11.57
C ARG A 134 -4.36 8.47 -11.37
N ASN A 135 -4.97 8.04 -10.26
CA ASN A 135 -5.23 6.64 -9.96
C ASN A 135 -6.44 6.47 -9.03
N ARG A 136 -7.05 5.29 -9.12
CA ARG A 136 -8.08 4.78 -8.21
C ARG A 136 -7.60 3.51 -7.54
N ALA A 137 -8.06 3.29 -6.31
CA ALA A 137 -7.86 2.04 -5.61
C ALA A 137 -9.16 1.56 -4.96
N THR A 138 -9.38 0.26 -4.99
CA THR A 138 -10.40 -0.39 -4.17
C THR A 138 -9.70 -0.98 -2.95
N LEU A 139 -10.05 -0.48 -1.78
CA LEU A 139 -9.53 -0.91 -0.49
C LEU A 139 -10.63 -1.66 0.27
N THR A 140 -10.30 -2.84 0.77
CA THR A 140 -11.14 -3.61 1.68
C THR A 140 -10.40 -3.85 2.99
N LEU A 141 -11.05 -3.55 4.11
CA LEU A 141 -10.52 -3.76 5.46
C LEU A 141 -11.42 -4.73 6.24
N SER A 142 -10.91 -5.94 6.48
CA SER A 142 -11.63 -7.01 7.16
C SER A 142 -11.25 -7.08 8.65
N GLY A 143 -12.20 -7.48 9.49
CA GLY A 143 -11.96 -7.64 10.93
C GLY A 143 -11.70 -6.32 11.68
N MET A 144 -12.10 -5.19 11.11
CA MET A 144 -12.05 -3.89 11.78
C MET A 144 -13.01 -3.88 12.97
N ALA A 145 -12.64 -3.19 14.05
CA ALA A 145 -13.52 -3.02 15.19
C ALA A 145 -14.86 -2.38 14.77
N ARG A 146 -15.97 -2.92 15.30
CA ARG A 146 -17.32 -2.40 15.03
C ARG A 146 -17.44 -0.94 15.45
N GLY A 147 -18.19 -0.16 14.68
CA GLY A 147 -18.45 1.26 14.92
C GLY A 147 -18.82 1.98 13.63
N SER A 148 -19.16 3.27 13.76
CA SER A 148 -19.38 4.14 12.61
C SER A 148 -18.04 4.60 12.07
N TRP A 149 -17.76 4.32 10.80
CA TRP A 149 -16.51 4.69 10.15
C TRP A 149 -16.75 5.84 9.18
N LYS A 150 -15.92 6.88 9.27
CA LYS A 150 -15.92 8.01 8.34
C LYS A 150 -14.55 8.14 7.71
N LEU A 151 -14.54 8.47 6.42
CA LEU A 151 -13.33 8.69 5.65
C LEU A 151 -13.31 10.13 5.14
N TYR A 152 -12.21 10.83 5.37
CA TYR A 152 -12.02 12.19 4.87
C TYR A 152 -10.82 12.24 3.94
N ALA A 153 -10.96 12.83 2.77
CA ALA A 153 -9.81 13.30 2.00
C ALA A 153 -9.18 14.50 2.72
N LEU A 154 -7.86 14.57 2.73
CA LEU A 154 -7.09 15.64 3.35
C LEU A 154 -6.30 16.45 2.31
N ASP A 155 -6.03 17.71 2.61
CA ASP A 155 -4.95 18.45 1.94
C ASP A 155 -3.58 18.14 2.57
N THR A 156 -2.51 18.74 2.04
CA THR A 156 -1.14 18.52 2.52
C THR A 156 -0.85 19.14 3.89
N THR A 157 -1.78 19.93 4.45
CA THR A 157 -1.71 20.43 5.83
C THR A 157 -2.40 19.49 6.83
N GLY A 158 -3.11 18.47 6.33
CA GLY A 158 -3.92 17.56 7.13
C GLY A 158 -5.35 18.04 7.37
N LYS A 159 -5.77 19.15 6.75
CA LYS A 159 -7.15 19.63 6.86
C LYS A 159 -8.09 18.74 6.06
N ARG A 160 -9.22 18.36 6.64
CA ARG A 160 -10.30 17.65 5.95
C ARG A 160 -10.88 18.53 4.84
N ILE A 161 -10.86 18.04 3.61
CA ILE A 161 -11.38 18.76 2.43
C ILE A 161 -12.66 18.15 1.87
N ARG A 162 -12.91 16.86 2.10
CA ARG A 162 -14.13 16.18 1.64
C ARG A 162 -14.37 14.88 2.42
N GLU A 163 -15.62 14.61 2.78
CA GLU A 163 -16.02 13.28 3.27
C GLU A 163 -16.24 12.32 2.09
N ILE A 164 -15.70 11.11 2.20
CA ILE A 164 -15.78 10.05 1.20
C ILE A 164 -16.64 8.92 1.76
N PRO A 165 -17.63 8.42 1.00
CA PRO A 165 -18.47 7.33 1.47
C PRO A 165 -17.65 6.07 1.82
N VAL A 166 -17.94 5.50 3.00
CA VAL A 166 -17.46 4.18 3.40
C VAL A 166 -18.65 3.24 3.36
N SER A 167 -18.50 2.12 2.65
CA SER A 167 -19.51 1.07 2.60
C SER A 167 -19.05 -0.14 3.40
N ALA A 168 -19.98 -1.01 3.78
CA ALA A 168 -19.67 -2.32 4.34
C ALA A 168 -20.04 -3.41 3.32
N THR A 169 -19.21 -4.42 3.20
CA THR A 169 -19.53 -5.65 2.47
C THR A 169 -20.51 -6.51 3.28
N PRO A 170 -21.17 -7.52 2.67
CA PRO A 170 -22.10 -8.40 3.39
C PRO A 170 -21.47 -9.13 4.60
N ASP A 171 -20.16 -9.41 4.56
CA ASP A 171 -19.36 -10.00 5.63
C ASP A 171 -18.84 -8.97 6.65
N GLY A 172 -19.22 -7.69 6.52
CA GLY A 172 -18.93 -6.62 7.48
C GLY A 172 -17.55 -5.98 7.33
N ALA A 173 -16.82 -6.26 6.25
CA ALA A 173 -15.57 -5.56 5.94
C ALA A 173 -15.86 -4.15 5.40
N LEU A 174 -14.99 -3.19 5.70
CA LEU A 174 -15.10 -1.84 5.12
C LEU A 174 -14.66 -1.89 3.67
N ALA A 175 -15.51 -1.46 2.75
CA ALA A 175 -15.21 -1.30 1.33
C ALA A 175 -15.14 0.20 0.99
N ILE A 176 -13.96 0.61 0.51
CA ILE A 176 -13.60 2.00 0.26
C ILE A 176 -13.12 2.12 -1.19
N SER A 177 -13.65 3.10 -1.92
CA SER A 177 -13.16 3.48 -3.25
C SER A 177 -12.36 4.77 -3.13
N LEU A 178 -11.04 4.67 -3.26
CA LEU A 178 -10.13 5.81 -3.22
C LEU A 178 -9.92 6.35 -4.63
N ASN A 179 -9.94 7.68 -4.77
CA ASN A 179 -9.58 8.40 -5.97
C ASN A 179 -8.64 9.54 -5.56
N ASN A 180 -7.43 9.57 -6.11
CA ASN A 180 -6.45 10.61 -5.79
C ASN A 180 -6.69 11.92 -6.55
N VAL A 181 -7.82 12.07 -7.24
CA VAL A 181 -8.29 13.31 -7.85
C VAL A 181 -9.71 13.64 -7.38
N ILE A 182 -9.85 14.79 -6.72
CA ILE A 182 -11.13 15.30 -6.21
C ILE A 182 -11.34 16.72 -6.75
N GLY A 183 -12.27 16.86 -7.68
CA GLY A 183 -12.41 18.11 -8.44
C GLY A 183 -11.16 18.38 -9.27
N ASP A 184 -10.53 19.52 -9.04
CA ASP A 184 -9.27 19.97 -9.65
C ASP A 184 -8.03 19.66 -8.79
N ARG A 185 -8.20 18.98 -7.65
CA ARG A 185 -7.12 18.74 -6.67
C ARG A 185 -6.60 17.31 -6.71
N GLY A 186 -5.28 17.20 -6.63
CA GLY A 186 -4.61 15.96 -6.25
C GLY A 186 -4.71 15.70 -4.74
N VAL A 187 -5.04 14.46 -4.37
CA VAL A 187 -5.22 14.03 -2.97
C VAL A 187 -4.28 12.89 -2.67
N LEU A 188 -3.34 13.14 -1.76
CA LEU A 188 -2.31 12.17 -1.34
C LEU A 188 -2.69 11.43 -0.06
N TYR A 189 -3.58 12.02 0.75
CA TYR A 189 -3.86 11.56 2.10
C TYR A 189 -5.37 11.49 2.36
N PHE A 190 -5.75 10.50 3.15
CA PHE A 190 -7.10 10.35 3.68
C PHE A 190 -7.02 9.99 5.17
N GLU A 191 -8.03 10.37 5.93
CA GLU A 191 -8.18 10.08 7.36
C GLU A 191 -9.38 9.16 7.53
N LEU A 192 -9.14 7.94 8.00
CA LEU A 192 -10.19 6.99 8.36
C LEU A 192 -10.35 6.99 9.88
N ILE A 193 -11.53 7.40 10.36
CA ILE A 193 -11.83 7.51 11.78
C ILE A 193 -13.00 6.61 12.16
N ARG A 194 -12.97 6.07 13.38
CA ARG A 194 -14.08 5.40 14.03
C ARG A 194 -14.64 6.28 15.13
N GLU A 195 -15.89 6.69 14.99
CA GLU A 195 -16.64 7.46 16.00
C GLU A 195 -17.06 6.58 17.18
#